data_AF-D4D3D9-F1
#
_entry.id   AF-D4D3D9-F1
#
_cell.length_a   1.000
_cell.length_b   1.000
_cell.length_c   1.000
_cell.angle_alpha   90.00
_cell.angle_beta   90.00
_cell.angle_gamma   90.00
#
_symmetry.space_group_name_H-M   'P 1'
#
loop_
_entity.id
_entity.type
_entity.pdbx_description
1 polymer ?
#
loop_
_entity_poly.entity_id
_entity_poly.type
_entity_poly.pdbx_seq_one_letter_code
_entity_poly.pdbx_strand_id
1 'polypeptide(L)'
;MTDHLGSYRPDRVTLYIADSKPIFFQSMDSPLIPHLRVLHAFPNAMPTVGIDRGAIRFVLSGATLMAPGLTSAGGSLPDAEHALEAGTIVAIRAEGKEEICMVGELKVGTEDIKKKGKGVVMDEGHYLGDGLWKLNFD
;
A
#
# COMPACT_ATOMS: atom_id res chain seq x y z
N MET A 1 29.57 -18.49 28.80
CA MET A 1 28.91 -17.17 28.73
C MET A 1 28.76 -16.85 27.26
N THR A 2 27.72 -17.41 26.65
CA THR A 2 27.44 -17.30 25.21
C THR A 2 26.72 -15.99 24.95
N ASP A 3 27.26 -15.22 24.02
CA ASP A 3 26.77 -13.90 23.63
C ASP A 3 25.36 -14.04 23.01
N HIS A 4 24.35 -13.56 23.73
CA HIS A 4 22.94 -13.56 23.32
C HIS A 4 22.55 -12.24 22.63
N LEU A 5 23.47 -11.61 21.90
CA LEU A 5 23.12 -10.57 20.94
C LEU A 5 22.57 -11.25 19.69
N GLY A 6 21.27 -11.61 19.72
CA GLY A 6 20.54 -11.92 18.50
C GLY A 6 20.80 -10.80 17.49
N SER A 7 21.35 -11.14 16.31
CA SER A 7 21.89 -10.14 15.40
C SER A 7 20.80 -9.11 15.08
N TYR A 8 20.94 -7.90 15.60
CA TYR A 8 20.14 -6.76 15.18
C TYR A 8 20.48 -6.52 13.70
N ARG A 9 19.65 -7.06 12.81
CA ARG A 9 19.71 -6.69 11.40
C ARG A 9 18.90 -5.41 11.30
N PRO A 10 19.51 -4.26 10.96
CA PRO A 10 18.73 -3.07 10.71
C PRO A 10 17.74 -3.37 9.59
N ASP A 11 16.54 -2.78 9.67
CA ASP A 11 15.57 -2.83 8.57
C ASP A 11 16.27 -2.39 7.29
N ARG A 12 16.26 -3.27 6.27
CA ARG A 12 16.87 -2.97 4.97
C ARG A 12 15.78 -2.70 3.98
N VAL A 13 15.80 -1.50 3.42
CA VAL A 13 14.97 -1.13 2.28
C VAL A 13 15.88 -0.95 1.07
N THR A 14 15.57 -1.65 -0.02
CA THR A 14 16.22 -1.49 -1.32
C THR A 14 15.31 -0.64 -2.21
N LEU A 15 15.86 0.43 -2.80
CA LEU A 15 15.17 1.29 -3.75
C LEU A 15 15.78 1.08 -5.15
N TYR A 16 14.96 0.69 -6.10
CA TYR A 16 15.34 0.43 -7.49
C TYR A 16 15.06 1.69 -8.32
N ILE A 17 16.12 2.27 -8.89
CA ILE A 17 16.08 3.54 -9.63
C ILE A 17 16.62 3.30 -11.05
N ALA A 18 15.95 3.86 -12.06
CA ALA A 18 16.41 3.90 -13.44
C ALA A 18 16.29 5.34 -13.96
N ASP A 19 17.37 5.88 -14.55
CA ASP A 19 17.41 7.25 -15.07
C ASP A 19 16.90 8.32 -14.06
N SER A 20 17.37 8.24 -12.81
CA SER A 20 16.92 9.09 -11.70
C SER A 20 15.42 9.01 -11.39
N LYS A 21 14.71 7.98 -11.88
CA LYS A 21 13.30 7.73 -11.57
C LYS A 21 13.19 6.53 -10.63
N PRO A 22 12.54 6.69 -9.45
CA PRO A 22 12.27 5.57 -8.57
C PRO A 22 11.23 4.66 -9.23
N ILE A 23 11.52 3.36 -9.30
CA ILE A 23 10.65 2.39 -9.98
C ILE A 23 9.98 1.48 -8.95
N PHE A 24 10.76 0.82 -8.10
CA PHE A 24 10.26 -0.10 -7.07
C PHE A 24 11.01 0.11 -5.75
N PHE A 25 10.41 -0.28 -4.64
CA PHE A 25 11.10 -0.49 -3.38
C PHE A 25 10.76 -1.87 -2.81
N GLN A 26 11.62 -2.35 -1.92
CA GLN A 26 11.48 -3.65 -1.28
C GLN A 26 12.06 -3.57 0.14
N SER A 27 11.29 -3.99 1.13
CA SER A 27 11.80 -4.22 2.49
C SER A 27 12.21 -5.68 2.64
N MET A 28 13.49 -5.96 2.94
CA MET A 28 14.00 -7.32 3.11
C MET A 28 13.55 -8.27 1.97
N ASP A 29 12.77 -9.31 2.31
CA ASP A 29 12.25 -10.32 1.38
C ASP A 29 10.77 -10.09 1.01
N SER A 30 10.22 -8.90 1.29
CA SER A 30 8.86 -8.52 0.85
C SER A 30 8.76 -8.50 -0.68
N PRO A 31 7.55 -8.57 -1.25
CA PRO A 31 7.36 -8.36 -2.68
C PRO A 31 7.89 -6.98 -3.14
N LEU A 32 8.25 -6.88 -4.42
CA LEU A 32 8.56 -5.58 -5.04
C LEU A 32 7.29 -4.72 -5.06
N ILE A 33 7.36 -3.53 -4.47
CA ILE A 33 6.26 -2.57 -4.46
C ILE A 33 6.61 -1.41 -5.41
N PRO A 34 5.77 -1.08 -6.40
CA PRO A 34 6.03 0.03 -7.31
C PRO A 34 5.99 1.37 -6.57
N HIS A 35 6.81 2.31 -7.00
CA HIS A 35 6.76 3.69 -6.51
C HIS A 35 5.47 4.38 -7.00
N LEU A 36 4.90 5.30 -6.22
CA LEU A 36 3.64 5.98 -6.60
C LEU A 36 3.76 6.75 -7.92
N ARG A 37 4.93 7.30 -8.22
CA ARG A 37 5.23 7.94 -9.53
C ARG A 37 5.06 6.97 -10.72
N VAL A 38 5.36 5.69 -10.55
CA VAL A 38 5.09 4.66 -11.57
C VAL A 38 3.59 4.45 -11.73
N LEU A 39 2.87 4.34 -10.61
CA LEU A 39 1.41 4.15 -10.64
C LEU A 39 0.66 5.37 -11.17
N HIS A 40 1.18 6.58 -10.99
CA HIS A 40 0.61 7.78 -11.59
C HIS A 40 0.83 7.83 -13.10
N ALA A 41 1.95 7.29 -13.60
CA ALA A 41 2.20 7.17 -15.03
C ALA A 41 1.41 6.00 -15.67
N PHE A 42 1.17 4.93 -14.91
CA PHE A 42 0.49 3.72 -15.37
C PHE A 42 -0.60 3.26 -14.37
N PRO A 43 -1.73 4.00 -14.26
CA PRO A 43 -2.74 3.80 -13.20
C PRO A 43 -3.54 2.50 -13.27
N ASN A 44 -3.35 1.72 -14.34
CA ASN A 44 -3.97 0.42 -14.57
C ASN A 44 -2.96 -0.73 -14.55
N ALA A 45 -1.72 -0.50 -14.11
CA ALA A 45 -0.66 -1.50 -14.08
C ALA A 45 -0.86 -2.58 -13.00
N MET A 46 -1.76 -2.36 -12.03
CA MET A 46 -2.04 -3.30 -10.95
C MET A 46 -3.48 -3.17 -10.42
N PRO A 47 -3.98 -4.16 -9.66
CA PRO A 47 -5.29 -4.10 -9.04
C PRO A 47 -5.43 -2.89 -8.11
N THR A 48 -6.62 -2.30 -8.09
CA THR A 48 -6.94 -1.13 -7.27
C THR A 48 -8.12 -1.40 -6.36
N VAL A 49 -8.06 -0.90 -5.12
CA VAL A 49 -9.20 -0.80 -4.21
C VAL A 49 -9.47 0.66 -3.86
N GLY A 50 -10.70 0.97 -3.46
CA GLY A 50 -11.15 2.33 -3.18
C GLY A 50 -11.37 2.57 -1.69
N ILE A 51 -10.97 3.74 -1.21
CA ILE A 51 -11.30 4.24 0.13
C ILE A 51 -12.25 5.44 0.05
N ASP A 52 -13.11 5.58 1.06
CA ASP A 52 -13.95 6.77 1.21
C ASP A 52 -13.16 8.04 1.58
N ARG A 53 -13.83 9.19 1.48
CA ARG A 53 -13.28 10.50 1.86
C ARG A 53 -12.76 10.58 3.29
N GLY A 54 -13.37 9.86 4.23
CA GLY A 54 -13.02 9.90 5.65
C GLY A 54 -11.67 9.24 5.94
N ALA A 55 -11.31 8.22 5.17
CA ALA A 55 -10.05 7.49 5.28
C ALA A 55 -8.83 8.25 4.72
N ILE A 56 -9.03 9.16 3.76
CA ILE A 56 -7.94 9.83 3.01
C ILE A 56 -6.89 10.43 3.94
N ARG A 57 -7.30 11.28 4.90
CA ARG A 57 -6.35 11.98 5.77
C ARG A 57 -5.49 11.04 6.62
N PHE A 58 -6.03 9.87 6.98
CA PHE A 58 -5.35 8.88 7.80
C PHE A 58 -4.33 8.10 6.97
N VAL A 59 -4.70 7.73 5.75
CA VAL A 59 -3.77 7.12 4.79
C VAL A 59 -2.60 8.07 4.51
N LEU A 60 -2.88 9.35 4.26
CA LEU A 60 -1.84 10.35 4.00
C LEU A 60 -1.01 10.75 5.25
N SER A 61 -1.37 10.25 6.43
CA SER A 61 -0.57 10.36 7.65
C SER A 61 0.20 9.08 7.99
N GLY A 62 0.14 8.05 7.13
CA GLY A 62 0.77 6.75 7.37
C GLY A 62 0.08 5.91 8.45
N ALA A 63 -1.20 6.17 8.72
CA ALA A 63 -1.97 5.35 9.65
C ALA A 63 -2.37 4.02 8.99
N THR A 64 -2.63 3.02 9.82
CA THR A 64 -3.19 1.74 9.39
C THR A 64 -4.52 1.93 8.66
N LEU A 65 -4.65 1.33 7.48
CA LEU A 65 -5.89 1.27 6.73
C LEU A 65 -6.79 0.18 7.29
N MET A 66 -8.00 0.58 7.67
CA MET A 66 -8.99 -0.29 8.30
C MET A 66 -10.13 -0.60 7.32
N ALA A 67 -10.71 -1.80 7.44
CA ALA A 67 -11.78 -2.29 6.57
C ALA A 67 -12.97 -1.33 6.37
N PRO A 68 -13.46 -0.58 7.38
CA PRO A 68 -14.59 0.33 7.19
C PRO A 68 -14.38 1.39 6.10
N GLY A 69 -13.14 1.82 5.85
CA GLY A 69 -12.85 2.78 4.79
C GLY A 69 -13.06 2.22 3.38
N LEU A 70 -13.06 0.90 3.21
CA LEU A 70 -13.24 0.21 1.93
C LEU A 70 -14.64 -0.38 1.75
N THR A 71 -15.37 -0.63 2.84
CA THR A 71 -16.71 -1.23 2.83
C THR A 71 -17.84 -0.22 3.04
N SER A 72 -17.52 1.06 3.22
CA SER A 72 -18.49 2.15 3.24
C SER A 72 -19.02 2.46 1.83
N ALA A 73 -20.02 3.35 1.73
CA ALA A 73 -20.61 3.73 0.45
C ALA A 73 -19.64 4.44 -0.52
N GLY A 74 -18.57 5.05 0.00
CA GLY A 74 -17.51 5.68 -0.80
C GLY A 74 -16.31 4.77 -1.05
N GLY A 75 -16.23 3.63 -0.35
CA GLY A 75 -15.21 2.61 -0.56
C GLY A 75 -15.55 1.70 -1.74
N SER A 76 -14.57 0.95 -2.23
CA SER A 76 -14.76 0.01 -3.34
C SER A 76 -13.83 -1.19 -3.23
N LEU A 77 -14.38 -2.39 -3.40
CA LEU A 77 -13.66 -3.66 -3.42
C LEU A 77 -14.12 -4.47 -4.63
N PRO A 78 -13.21 -5.20 -5.31
CA PRO A 78 -13.55 -5.98 -6.50
C PRO A 78 -14.57 -7.07 -6.18
N ASP A 79 -15.41 -7.42 -7.14
CA ASP A 79 -16.38 -8.51 -7.02
C ASP A 79 -15.72 -9.88 -6.88
N ALA A 80 -16.47 -10.88 -6.45
CA ALA A 80 -15.93 -12.19 -6.07
C ALA A 80 -15.16 -12.91 -7.20
N GLU A 81 -15.51 -12.65 -8.46
CA GLU A 81 -14.79 -13.13 -9.65
C GLU A 81 -13.37 -12.54 -9.80
N HIS A 82 -13.14 -11.37 -9.21
CA HIS A 82 -11.88 -10.62 -9.22
C HIS A 82 -11.32 -10.46 -7.80
N ALA A 83 -11.69 -11.36 -6.89
CA ALA A 83 -11.24 -11.31 -5.51
C ALA A 83 -9.70 -11.36 -5.43
N LEU A 84 -9.15 -10.57 -4.51
CA LEU A 84 -7.71 -10.51 -4.27
C LEU A 84 -7.40 -11.19 -2.95
N GLU A 85 -6.33 -11.98 -2.94
CA GLU A 85 -5.88 -12.72 -1.77
C GLU A 85 -5.02 -11.86 -0.83
N ALA A 86 -4.91 -12.29 0.43
CA ALA A 86 -3.89 -11.75 1.33
C ALA A 86 -2.49 -11.92 0.71
N GLY A 87 -1.61 -10.94 0.89
CA GLY A 87 -0.30 -10.89 0.25
C GLY A 87 -0.30 -10.18 -1.11
N THR A 88 -1.46 -9.86 -1.68
CA THR A 88 -1.53 -9.13 -2.95
C THR A 88 -1.14 -7.66 -2.75
N ILE A 89 -0.22 -7.16 -3.58
CA ILE A 89 0.08 -5.71 -3.64
C ILE A 89 -1.04 -5.02 -4.40
N VAL A 90 -1.62 -3.97 -3.79
CA VAL A 90 -2.74 -3.21 -4.36
C VAL A 90 -2.48 -1.72 -4.27
N ALA A 91 -2.99 -0.99 -5.27
CA ALA A 91 -3.04 0.46 -5.25
C ALA A 91 -4.36 0.96 -4.64
N ILE A 92 -4.28 2.04 -3.88
CA ILE A 92 -5.42 2.64 -3.17
C ILE A 92 -5.85 3.91 -3.91
N ARG A 93 -7.09 3.90 -4.43
CA ARG A 93 -7.78 5.07 -4.96
C ARG A 93 -8.61 5.73 -3.87
N ALA A 94 -8.70 7.05 -3.90
CA ALA A 94 -9.50 7.81 -2.96
C ALA A 94 -10.78 8.35 -3.62
N GLU A 95 -11.91 8.27 -2.92
CA GLU A 95 -13.18 8.79 -3.40
C GLU A 95 -13.09 10.28 -3.80
N GLY A 96 -13.42 10.58 -5.05
CA GLY A 96 -13.36 11.93 -5.61
C GLY A 96 -11.94 12.44 -5.90
N LYS A 97 -10.96 11.54 -6.03
CA LYS A 97 -9.58 11.81 -6.48
C LYS A 97 -9.22 10.94 -7.68
N GLU A 98 -8.36 11.45 -8.54
CA GLU A 98 -7.92 10.73 -9.74
C GLU A 98 -6.66 9.91 -9.46
N GLU A 99 -5.77 10.44 -8.62
CA GLU A 99 -4.47 9.86 -8.33
C GLU A 99 -4.52 8.75 -7.27
N ILE A 100 -3.65 7.75 -7.43
CA ILE A 100 -3.38 6.74 -6.40
C ILE A 100 -2.77 7.43 -5.18
N CYS A 101 -3.34 7.20 -4.00
CA CYS A 101 -2.88 7.84 -2.76
C CYS A 101 -1.94 6.95 -1.93
N MET A 102 -1.99 5.64 -2.12
CA MET A 102 -1.16 4.67 -1.41
C MET A 102 -0.99 3.38 -2.23
N VAL A 103 0.08 2.64 -2.00
CA VAL A 103 0.28 1.27 -2.47
C VAL A 103 0.87 0.43 -1.34
N GLY A 104 0.40 -0.81 -1.21
CA GLY A 104 0.91 -1.73 -0.19
C GLY A 104 0.28 -3.12 -0.29
N GLU A 105 0.64 -3.98 0.65
CA GLU A 105 0.21 -5.37 0.69
C GLU A 105 -1.08 -5.55 1.49
N LEU A 106 -2.03 -6.31 0.95
CA LEU A 106 -3.23 -6.71 1.69
C LEU A 106 -2.88 -7.71 2.80
N LYS A 107 -3.25 -7.40 4.05
CA LYS A 107 -3.15 -8.37 5.18
C LYS A 107 -4.24 -9.44 5.17
N VAL A 108 -5.35 -9.16 4.49
CA VAL A 108 -6.53 -10.03 4.39
C VAL A 108 -7.12 -9.92 2.98
N GLY A 109 -7.69 -11.01 2.46
CA GLY A 109 -8.30 -11.01 1.13
C GLY A 109 -9.59 -10.18 1.05
N THR A 110 -9.94 -9.70 -0.15
CA THR A 110 -11.03 -8.73 -0.35
C THR A 110 -12.41 -9.27 0.02
N GLU A 111 -12.67 -10.56 -0.18
CA GLU A 111 -13.92 -11.20 0.25
C GLU A 111 -14.05 -11.22 1.78
N ASP A 112 -12.93 -11.43 2.47
CA ASP A 112 -12.87 -11.42 3.93
C ASP A 112 -13.07 -10.01 4.48
N ILE A 113 -12.52 -8.99 3.79
CA ILE A 113 -12.76 -7.57 4.09
C ILE A 113 -14.25 -7.26 3.95
N LYS A 114 -14.86 -7.60 2.81
CA LYS A 114 -16.30 -7.40 2.54
C LYS A 114 -17.16 -8.07 3.61
N LYS A 115 -16.87 -9.34 3.94
CA LYS A 115 -17.67 -10.15 4.87
C LYS A 115 -17.57 -9.66 6.32
N LYS A 116 -16.38 -9.29 6.77
CA LYS A 116 -16.14 -8.92 8.18
C LYS A 116 -16.42 -7.43 8.44
N GLY A 117 -16.13 -6.56 7.48
CA GLY A 117 -16.32 -5.11 7.58
C GLY A 117 -15.50 -4.43 8.69
N LYS A 118 -14.56 -5.13 9.31
CA LYS A 118 -13.72 -4.64 10.42
C LYS A 118 -12.35 -5.31 10.40
N GLY A 119 -11.38 -4.68 11.05
CA GLY A 119 -10.00 -5.17 11.14
C GLY A 119 -9.04 -4.41 10.24
N VAL A 120 -7.76 -4.73 10.39
CA VAL A 120 -6.65 -4.15 9.63
C VAL A 120 -6.64 -4.73 8.22
N VAL A 121 -6.58 -3.85 7.23
CA VAL A 121 -6.42 -4.21 5.82
C VAL A 121 -4.98 -4.05 5.37
N MET A 122 -4.31 -2.99 5.82
CA MET A 122 -2.93 -2.66 5.47
C MET A 122 -2.34 -1.78 6.57
N ASP A 123 -1.18 -2.13 7.11
CA ASP A 123 -0.46 -1.40 8.17
C ASP A 123 0.85 -0.79 7.70
N GLU A 124 1.31 -1.16 6.50
CA GLU A 124 2.52 -0.68 5.85
C GLU A 124 2.24 -0.37 4.38
N GLY A 125 2.91 0.65 3.85
CA GLY A 125 2.85 0.98 2.44
C GLY A 125 3.49 2.32 2.12
N HIS A 126 3.55 2.61 0.83
CA HIS A 126 4.05 3.87 0.31
C HIS A 126 2.86 4.77 -0.04
N TYR A 127 2.81 5.98 0.51
CA TYR A 127 1.70 6.92 0.38
C TYR A 127 2.15 8.33 -0.01
N LEU A 128 1.24 9.11 -0.59
CA LEU A 128 1.54 10.49 -0.99
C LEU A 128 1.93 11.32 0.24
N GLY A 129 3.12 11.92 0.19
CA GLY A 129 3.64 12.75 1.28
C GLY A 129 4.52 12.02 2.30
N ASP A 130 4.73 10.71 2.16
CA ASP A 130 5.70 9.98 2.98
C ASP A 130 7.17 10.36 2.64
N GLY A 131 8.12 9.75 3.36
CA GLY A 131 9.55 10.00 3.13
C GLY A 131 10.03 9.56 1.75
N LEU A 132 9.52 8.45 1.23
CA LEU A 132 9.87 7.93 -0.10
C LEU A 132 9.35 8.84 -1.22
N TRP A 133 8.16 9.38 -1.06
CA TRP A 133 7.56 10.35 -1.98
C TRP A 133 8.39 11.64 -2.07
N LYS A 134 8.86 12.11 -0.91
CA LYS A 134 9.63 13.35 -0.75
C LYS A 134 11.11 13.21 -1.11
N LEU A 135 11.60 11.99 -1.30
CA LEU A 135 12.98 11.77 -1.72
C LEU A 135 13.21 12.40 -3.09
N ASN A 136 14.32 13.13 -3.19
CA ASN A 136 14.79 13.72 -4.42
C ASN A 136 15.87 12.83 -5.04
N PHE A 137 15.85 12.72 -6.37
CA PHE A 137 16.72 11.81 -7.14
C PHE A 137 17.61 12.56 -8.14
N ASP A 138 17.74 13.88 -7.94
CA ASP A 138 18.61 14.79 -8.68
C ASP A 138 20.11 14.46 -8.52
#